data_AF-A0A6A3IRJ7-F1
#
_entry.id   AF-A0A6A3IRJ7-F1
#
_cell.length_a   1.000
_cell.length_b   1.000
_cell.length_c   1.000
_cell.angle_alpha   90.00
_cell.angle_beta   90.00
_cell.angle_gamma   90.00
#
_symmetry.space_group_name_H-M   'P 1'
#
loop_
_entity.id
_entity.type
_entity.pdbx_description
1 polymer ?
#
loop_
_entity_poly.entity_id
_entity_poly.type
_entity_poly.pdbx_seq_one_letter_code
_entity_poly.pdbx_strand_id
1 'polypeptide(L)' 'MELHNLEAAMAGAPLSEDVKVTVFIDGVRMGPVQTELFRRQPNTFNEAVHIAMLEDHCVRSAQGHTPHVEASEGPTP' A
#
# COMPACT_ATOMS: atom_id res chain seq x y z
N MET A 1 -37.55 -19.29 5.61
CA MET A 1 -36.33 -18.63 5.08
C MET A 1 -35.34 -18.59 6.24
N GLU A 2 -34.19 -19.24 6.13
CA GLU A 2 -33.18 -19.26 7.21
C GLU A 2 -32.42 -17.92 7.28
N LEU A 3 -31.97 -17.54 8.48
CA LEU A 3 -31.29 -16.27 8.75
C LEU A 3 -30.10 -16.02 7.82
N HIS A 4 -29.31 -17.06 7.54
CA HIS A 4 -28.14 -16.96 6.65
C HIS A 4 -28.51 -16.59 5.20
N ASN A 5 -29.70 -16.99 4.73
CA ASN A 5 -30.18 -16.63 3.40
C ASN A 5 -30.66 -15.17 3.35
N LEU A 6 -31.15 -14.65 4.46
CA LEU A 6 -31.49 -13.23 4.59
C LEU A 6 -30.22 -12.37 4.67
N GLU A 7 -29.23 -12.79 5.45
CA GLU A 7 -27.93 -12.11 5.52
C GLU A 7 -27.22 -12.07 4.16
N ALA A 8 -27.19 -13.19 3.43
CA ALA A 8 -26.61 -13.25 2.09
C ALA A 8 -27.36 -12.35 1.09
N ALA A 9 -28.70 -12.26 1.19
CA ALA A 9 -29.51 -11.38 0.35
C ALA A 9 -29.29 -9.88 0.66
N MET A 10 -28.96 -9.54 1.90
CA MET A 10 -28.67 -8.17 2.32
C MET A 10 -27.22 -7.73 2.08
N ALA A 11 -26.28 -8.67 1.94
CA ALA A 11 -24.85 -8.38 1.79
C ALA A 11 -24.51 -7.64 0.47
N GLY A 12 -25.43 -7.60 -0.49
CA GLY A 12 -25.20 -7.02 -1.81
C GLY A 12 -24.19 -7.82 -2.64
N ALA A 13 -24.10 -7.52 -3.93
CA ALA A 13 -23.09 -8.16 -4.76
C ALA A 13 -21.68 -7.65 -4.38
N PRO A 14 -20.65 -8.52 -4.38
CA PRO A 14 -19.26 -8.08 -4.20
C PRO A 14 -18.86 -7.05 -5.26
N LEU A 15 -17.97 -6.13 -4.91
CA LEU A 15 -17.40 -5.16 -5.84
C LEU A 15 -16.54 -5.86 -6.91
N SER A 16 -16.54 -5.32 -8.14
CA SER A 16 -15.64 -5.78 -9.19
C SER A 16 -14.17 -5.54 -8.82
N GLU A 17 -13.25 -6.30 -9.41
CA GLU A 17 -11.81 -6.10 -9.19
C GLU A 17 -11.37 -4.68 -9.58
N ASP A 18 -11.85 -4.13 -10.70
CA ASP A 18 -11.53 -2.76 -11.12
C ASP A 18 -11.92 -1.72 -10.07
N VAL A 19 -13.10 -1.86 -9.46
CA VAL A 19 -13.56 -0.96 -8.40
C VAL A 19 -12.71 -1.14 -7.15
N LYS A 20 -12.42 -2.38 -6.75
CA LYS A 20 -11.58 -2.66 -5.57
C LYS A 20 -10.16 -2.12 -5.74
N VAL A 21 -9.55 -2.34 -6.90
CA VAL A 21 -8.21 -1.82 -7.22
C VAL A 21 -8.21 -0.29 -7.21
N THR A 22 -9.17 0.34 -7.88
CA THR A 22 -9.23 1.81 -7.96
C THR A 22 -9.42 2.44 -6.59
N VAL A 23 -10.35 1.93 -5.78
CA VAL A 23 -10.58 2.42 -4.42
C VAL A 23 -9.36 2.19 -3.52
N PHE A 24 -8.65 1.07 -3.70
CA PHE A 24 -7.41 0.83 -2.97
C PHE A 24 -6.33 1.85 -3.34
N ILE A 25 -6.08 2.08 -4.63
CA ILE A 25 -5.07 3.04 -5.11
C ILE A 25 -5.39 4.47 -4.67
N ASP A 26 -6.67 4.87 -4.71
CA ASP A 26 -7.13 6.18 -4.24
C ASP A 26 -6.96 6.34 -2.72
N GLY A 27 -7.16 5.27 -1.95
CA GLY A 27 -6.95 5.24 -0.49
C GLY A 27 -5.50 5.24 -0.04
N VAL A 28 -4.54 4.95 -0.93
CA VAL A 28 -3.11 4.99 -0.62
C VAL A 28 -2.63 6.45 -0.60
N ARG A 29 -1.89 6.82 0.46
CA ARG A 29 -1.28 8.16 0.55
C ARG A 29 -0.37 8.42 -0.66
N MET A 30 -0.49 9.60 -1.24
CA MET A 30 0.38 10.07 -2.32
C MET A 30 1.86 9.86 -1.94
N GLY A 31 2.63 9.19 -2.79
CA GLY A 31 4.02 8.82 -2.51
C GLY A 31 4.50 7.62 -3.32
N PRO A 32 5.69 7.06 -2.99
CA PRO A 32 6.31 5.97 -3.77
C PRO A 32 5.40 4.76 -3.95
N VAL A 33 4.67 4.36 -2.90
CA VAL A 33 3.70 3.25 -2.94
C VAL A 33 2.61 3.49 -3.98
N GLN A 34 2.03 4.69 -4.02
CA GLN A 34 0.99 5.03 -4.99
C GLN A 34 1.56 5.12 -6.41
N THR A 35 2.74 5.72 -6.57
CA THR A 35 3.45 5.79 -7.86
C THR A 35 3.71 4.39 -8.42
N GLU A 36 4.13 3.45 -7.57
CA GLU A 36 4.42 2.08 -7.98
C GLU A 36 3.16 1.32 -8.40
N LEU A 37 2.03 1.56 -7.73
CA LEU A 37 0.73 1.01 -8.13
C LEU A 37 0.29 1.50 -9.50
N PHE A 38 0.43 2.81 -9.78
CA PHE A 38 0.15 3.35 -11.12
C PHE A 38 1.11 2.81 -12.19
N ARG A 39 2.38 2.58 -11.84
CA ARG A 39 3.38 2.04 -12.77
C ARG A 39 3.09 0.59 -13.14
N ARG A 40 2.73 -0.24 -12.16
CA ARG A 40 2.54 -1.68 -12.34
C ARG A 40 1.13 -2.07 -12.80
N GLN A 41 0.14 -1.20 -12.63
CA GLN A 41 -1.24 -1.39 -13.10
C GLN A 41 -1.82 -2.77 -12.71
N PRO A 42 -1.98 -3.05 -11.40
CA PRO A 42 -2.50 -4.33 -10.95
C PRO A 42 -3.93 -4.57 -11.46
N ASN A 43 -4.23 -5.82 -11.83
CA ASN A 43 -5.56 -6.21 -12.34
C ASN A 43 -6.45 -6.81 -11.24
N THR A 44 -5.90 -7.03 -10.04
CA THR A 44 -6.63 -7.55 -8.89
C THR A 44 -6.27 -6.81 -7.61
N PHE A 45 -7.21 -6.79 -6.67
CA PHE A 45 -7.01 -6.19 -5.36
C PHE A 45 -5.83 -6.83 -4.61
N ASN A 46 -5.67 -8.15 -4.69
CA ASN A 46 -4.58 -8.85 -4.02
C ASN A 46 -3.21 -8.47 -4.61
N GLU A 47 -3.12 -8.35 -5.95
CA GLU A 47 -1.91 -7.86 -6.61
C GLU A 47 -1.57 -6.44 -6.17
N ALA A 48 -2.58 -5.55 -6.08
CA ALA A 48 -2.40 -4.19 -5.58
C ALA A 48 -1.88 -4.16 -4.13
N VAL A 49 -2.46 -4.99 -3.24
CA VAL A 49 -1.98 -5.13 -1.85
C VAL A 49 -0.54 -5.62 -1.80
N HIS A 50 -0.20 -6.65 -2.59
CA HIS A 50 1.14 -7.22 -2.61
C HIS A 50 2.19 -6.19 -3.09
N ILE A 51 1.88 -5.42 -4.14
CA ILE A 51 2.73 -4.33 -4.63
C ILE A 51 2.92 -3.27 -3.55
N ALA A 52 1.83 -2.86 -2.90
CA ALA A 52 1.89 -1.82 -1.88
C ALA A 52 2.77 -2.22 -0.69
N MET A 53 2.65 -3.47 -0.23
CA MET A 53 3.48 -4.01 0.85
C MET A 53 4.96 -4.07 0.47
N LEU A 54 5.26 -4.50 -0.76
CA LEU A 54 6.63 -4.59 -1.24
C LEU A 54 7.30 -3.21 -1.33
N GLU A 55 6.59 -2.22 -1.87
CA GLU A 55 7.12 -0.86 -2.00
C GLU A 55 7.23 -0.16 -0.64
N ASP A 56 6.28 -0.32 0.27
CA ASP A 56 6.38 0.22 1.63
C ASP A 56 7.61 -0.35 2.36
N HIS A 57 7.87 -1.65 2.21
CA HIS A 57 9.08 -2.27 2.74
C HIS A 57 10.36 -1.71 2.10
N CYS A 58 10.37 -1.51 0.78
CA CYS A 58 11.48 -0.92 0.05
C CYS A 58 11.82 0.49 0.58
N VAL A 59 10.80 1.35 0.69
CA VAL A 59 10.92 2.72 1.19
C VAL A 59 11.48 2.73 2.62
N ARG A 60 10.91 1.92 3.52
CA ARG A 60 11.40 1.83 4.92
C ARG A 60 12.84 1.35 4.99
N SER A 61 13.19 0.37 4.17
CA SER A 61 14.55 -0.19 4.10
C SER A 61 15.57 0.85 3.60
N ALA A 62 15.18 1.68 2.64
CA ALA A 62 16.01 2.79 2.14
C ALA A 62 16.17 3.91 3.18
N GLN A 63 15.12 4.20 3.97
CA GLN A 63 15.15 5.22 5.02
C GLN A 63 16.03 4.85 6.22
N GLY A 64 16.20 3.55 6.51
CA GLY A 64 17.10 3.06 7.57
C GLY A 64 18.60 3.25 7.26
N HIS A 65 18.96 3.67 6.05
CA HIS A 65 20.34 3.85 5.58
C HIS A 65 20.78 5.33 5.54
N THR A 66 20.39 6.17 6.50
CA THR A 66 21.14 7.40 6.71
C THR A 66 22.49 7.04 7.34
N PRO A 67 23.65 7.15 6.63
CA PRO A 67 24.92 7.09 7.32
C PRO A 67 24.91 8.22 8.34
N HIS A 68 25.03 7.86 9.61
CA HIS A 68 25.35 8.79 10.68
C HIS A 68 26.70 9.40 10.32
N VAL A 69 26.70 10.54 9.62
CA VAL A 69 27.87 11.41 9.54
C VAL A 69 28.03 11.94 10.96
N GLU A 70 28.81 11.21 11.75
CA GLU A 70 29.39 11.73 12.97
C GLU A 70 30.27 12.89 12.53
N ALA A 71 29.71 14.10 12.63
CA ALA A 71 30.47 15.32 12.45
C ALA A 71 31.59 15.28 13.48
N SER A 72 32.81 15.03 13.01
CA SER A 72 34.02 15.13 13.81
C SER A 72 34.05 16.52 14.43
N GLU A 73 33.72 16.63 15.71
CA GLU A 73 34.02 17.80 16.51
C GLU A 73 35.55 17.86 16.61
N GLY A 74 36.14 18.75 15.80
CA GLY A 74 37.56 19.07 15.87
C GLY A 74 37.91 19.67 17.25
N PRO A 75 39.18 19.56 17.68
CA PRO A 75 39.57 19.96 19.02
C PRO A 75 39.47 21.49 19.17
N THR A 76 38.68 21.93 20.13
CA THR A 76 38.57 23.34 20.53
C THR A 76 39.90 23.81 21.19
N PRO A 77 40.33 25.07 21.00
CA PRO A 77 41.67 25.56 21.39
C PRO A 77 41.98 25.55 22.89
#